data_AF-A0A9D6TMU0-F1
#
_entry.id   AF-A0A9D6TMU0-F1
#
_cell.length_a   1.000
_cell.length_b   1.000
_cell.length_c   1.000
_cell.angle_alpha   90.00
_cell.angle_beta   90.00
_cell.angle_gamma   90.00
#
_symmetry.space_group_name_H-M   'P 1'
#
loop_
_entity.id
_entity.type
_entity.pdbx_description
1 polymer ?
#
loop_
_entity_poly.entity_id
_entity_poly.type
_entity_poly.pdbx_seq_one_letter_code
_entity_poly.pdbx_strand_id
1 'polypeptide(L)'
;MVAITFKVSPDEARKIRAAARSAHRTVSAHIRSALLPPSPTRRPRLVLRKHPVSGLPYNAAGKNLPTVSLADIKAALADFP
;
A
#
# COMPACT_ATOMS: atom_id res chain seq x y z
N MET A 1 12.43 -10.85 -14.28
CA MET A 1 11.27 -11.35 -13.50
C MET A 1 11.74 -12.59 -12.74
N VAL A 2 11.48 -12.70 -11.44
CA VAL A 2 11.93 -13.83 -10.62
C VAL A 2 10.78 -14.81 -10.41
N ALA A 3 11.03 -16.12 -10.58
CA ALA A 3 10.06 -17.18 -10.36
C ALA A 3 10.47 -18.03 -9.14
N ILE A 4 9.50 -18.39 -8.31
CA ILE A 4 9.68 -19.30 -7.17
C ILE A 4 8.98 -20.62 -7.51
N THR A 5 9.74 -21.71 -7.52
CA THR A 5 9.23 -23.05 -7.80
C THR A 5 9.57 -23.96 -6.64
N PHE A 6 8.60 -24.74 -6.16
CA PHE A 6 8.79 -25.70 -5.09
C PHE A 6 8.01 -26.98 -5.39
N LYS A 7 8.49 -28.10 -4.85
CA LYS A 7 7.83 -29.39 -5.00
C LYS A 7 6.72 -29.52 -3.97
N VAL A 8 5.61 -30.08 -4.38
CA VAL A 8 4.47 -30.43 -3.51
C VAL A 8 3.99 -31.83 -3.87
N SER A 9 3.40 -32.52 -2.91
CA SER A 9 2.69 -33.77 -3.18
C SER A 9 1.46 -33.53 -4.08
N PRO A 10 0.97 -34.56 -4.78
CA PRO A 10 -0.25 -34.44 -5.58
C PRO A 10 -1.47 -33.97 -4.77
N ASP A 11 -1.58 -34.42 -3.53
CA ASP A 11 -2.67 -34.07 -2.62
C ASP A 11 -2.63 -32.61 -2.19
N GLU A 12 -1.45 -32.09 -1.86
CA GLU A 12 -1.25 -30.67 -1.57
C GLU A 12 -1.56 -29.81 -2.81
N ALA A 13 -1.10 -30.23 -3.99
CA ALA A 13 -1.38 -29.49 -5.23
C ALA A 13 -2.89 -29.40 -5.50
N ARG A 14 -3.63 -30.49 -5.25
CA ARG A 14 -5.10 -30.50 -5.37
C ARG A 14 -5.75 -29.55 -4.37
N LYS A 15 -5.33 -29.58 -3.09
CA LYS A 15 -5.86 -28.68 -2.04
C LYS A 15 -5.60 -27.21 -2.37
N ILE A 16 -4.37 -26.86 -2.77
CA ILE A 16 -4.00 -25.49 -3.15
C ILE A 16 -4.85 -24.99 -4.33
N ARG A 17 -5.03 -25.82 -5.37
CA ARG A 17 -5.86 -25.44 -6.54
C ARG A 17 -7.33 -25.28 -6.17
N ALA A 18 -7.86 -26.11 -5.27
CA ALA A 18 -9.24 -26.00 -4.81
C ALA A 18 -9.45 -24.70 -4.01
N ALA A 19 -8.55 -24.39 -3.08
CA ALA A 19 -8.59 -23.15 -2.29
C ALA A 19 -8.44 -21.88 -3.15
N ALA A 20 -7.57 -21.91 -4.17
CA ALA A 20 -7.44 -20.81 -5.11
C ALA A 20 -8.74 -20.58 -5.91
N ARG A 21 -9.38 -21.68 -6.36
CA ARG A 21 -10.65 -21.63 -7.09
C ARG A 21 -11.79 -21.10 -6.24
N SER A 22 -11.93 -21.55 -4.99
CA SER A 22 -12.96 -21.04 -4.08
C SER A 22 -12.78 -19.56 -3.75
N ALA A 23 -11.54 -19.06 -3.79
CA ALA A 23 -11.23 -17.64 -3.61
C ALA A 23 -11.28 -16.80 -4.90
N HIS A 24 -11.68 -17.38 -6.03
CA HIS A 24 -11.69 -16.74 -7.36
C HIS A 24 -10.34 -16.09 -7.74
N ARG A 25 -9.22 -16.75 -7.40
CA ARG A 25 -7.86 -16.26 -7.66
C ARG A 25 -7.03 -17.30 -8.40
N THR A 26 -5.99 -16.85 -9.10
CA THR A 26 -4.96 -17.77 -9.62
C THR A 26 -4.16 -18.38 -8.46
N VAL A 27 -3.54 -19.54 -8.67
CA VAL A 27 -2.75 -20.23 -7.63
C VAL A 27 -1.62 -19.33 -7.10
N SER A 28 -0.88 -18.66 -8.00
CA SER A 28 0.19 -17.75 -7.61
C SER A 28 -0.31 -16.50 -6.88
N ALA A 29 -1.48 -15.97 -7.21
CA ALA A 29 -2.10 -14.87 -6.48
C ALA A 29 -2.58 -15.32 -5.09
N HIS A 30 -3.17 -16.52 -5.00
CA HIS A 30 -3.62 -17.10 -3.75
C HIS A 30 -2.46 -17.30 -2.77
N ILE A 31 -1.38 -17.97 -3.21
CA ILE A 31 -0.17 -18.18 -2.40
C ILE A 31 0.45 -16.85 -1.96
N ARG A 32 0.58 -15.88 -2.88
CA ARG A 32 1.09 -14.54 -2.52
C ARG A 32 0.22 -13.85 -1.48
N SER A 33 -1.10 -13.94 -1.59
CA SER A 33 -2.00 -13.30 -0.62
C SER A 33 -2.02 -13.95 0.75
N ALA A 34 -1.61 -15.23 0.84
CA ALA A 34 -1.47 -15.93 2.10
C ALA A 34 -0.15 -15.61 2.81
N LEU A 35 0.93 -15.40 2.04
CA LEU A 35 2.28 -15.16 2.57
C LEU A 35 2.62 -13.69 2.77
N LEU A 36 2.11 -12.82 1.91
CA LEU A 36 2.38 -11.39 1.96
C LEU A 36 1.17 -10.70 2.59
N PRO A 37 1.38 -9.81 3.57
CA PRO A 37 0.31 -8.91 4.00
C PRO A 37 -0.23 -8.17 2.77
N PRO A 38 -1.53 -7.86 2.72
CA PRO A 38 -2.08 -7.06 1.63
C PRO A 38 -1.23 -5.81 1.52
N SER A 39 -0.57 -5.65 0.37
CA SER A 39 0.27 -4.48 0.14
C SER A 39 -0.56 -3.25 0.46
N PRO A 40 -0.05 -2.27 1.24
CA PRO A 40 -0.73 -1.01 1.45
C PRO A 40 -0.68 -0.17 0.16
N THR A 41 -1.13 -0.73 -0.97
CA THR A 41 -1.39 -0.03 -2.22
C THR A 41 -2.71 0.72 -2.19
N ARG A 42 -3.33 0.90 -1.02
CA ARG A 42 -4.35 1.93 -0.90
C ARG A 42 -3.62 3.26 -0.81
N ARG A 43 -3.40 3.90 -1.98
CA ARG A 43 -3.01 5.31 -2.04
C ARG A 43 -3.82 6.06 -0.99
N PRO A 44 -3.20 6.84 -0.10
CA PRO A 44 -3.95 7.54 0.94
C PRO A 44 -5.06 8.34 0.26
N ARG A 45 -6.30 8.08 0.67
CA ARG A 45 -7.46 8.74 0.08
C ARG A 45 -7.31 10.23 0.34
N LEU A 46 -7.22 11.03 -0.72
CA LEU A 46 -7.21 12.48 -0.62
C LEU A 46 -8.51 12.94 0.07
N VAL A 47 -8.40 13.66 1.18
CA VAL A 47 -9.54 14.26 1.88
C VAL A 47 -9.34 15.76 1.81
N LEU A 48 -10.02 16.43 0.87
CA LEU A 48 -9.93 17.88 0.74
C LEU A 48 -10.87 18.55 1.74
N ARG A 49 -10.33 19.53 2.48
CA ARG A 49 -11.09 20.46 3.32
C ARG A 49 -10.65 21.89 3.01
N LYS A 50 -11.46 22.86 3.41
CA LYS A 50 -11.09 24.29 3.30
C LYS A 50 -10.49 24.76 4.62
N HIS A 51 -9.38 25.48 4.53
CA HIS A 51 -8.77 26.12 5.70
C HIS A 51 -9.65 27.29 6.17
N PRO A 52 -9.97 27.42 7.46
CA PRO A 52 -10.97 28.38 7.94
C PRO A 52 -10.56 29.84 7.74
N VAL A 53 -9.25 30.13 7.74
CA VAL A 53 -8.73 31.50 7.64
C VAL A 53 -8.43 31.91 6.19
N SER A 54 -7.84 31.00 5.40
CA SER A 54 -7.37 31.33 4.05
C SER A 54 -8.32 30.88 2.95
N GLY A 55 -9.33 30.05 3.26
CA GLY A 55 -10.26 29.49 2.28
C GLY A 55 -9.63 28.47 1.31
N LEU A 56 -8.31 28.29 1.35
CA LEU A 56 -7.57 27.41 0.46
C LEU A 56 -7.89 25.94 0.76
N PRO A 57 -8.01 25.08 -0.28
CA PRO A 57 -8.15 23.66 -0.09
C PRO A 57 -6.86 23.06 0.46
N TYR A 58 -6.96 22.19 1.47
CA TYR A 58 -5.83 21.44 2.02
C TYR A 58 -6.17 19.96 2.13
N ASN A 59 -5.14 19.11 2.07
CA ASN A 59 -5.28 17.68 2.24
C ASN A 59 -5.32 17.32 3.74
N ALA A 60 -6.51 17.00 4.24
CA ALA A 60 -6.79 16.59 5.61
C ALA A 60 -6.64 15.06 5.84
N ALA A 61 -6.12 14.30 4.86
CA ALA A 61 -5.93 12.86 5.01
C ALA A 61 -4.81 12.48 6.02
N GLY A 62 -3.96 13.43 6.40
CA GLY A 62 -2.72 13.22 7.12
C GLY A 62 -2.84 13.08 8.64
N LYS A 63 -3.65 12.16 9.17
CA LYS A 63 -3.61 11.87 10.64
C LYS A 63 -2.28 11.27 11.10
N ASN A 64 -1.52 10.64 10.20
CA ASN A 64 -0.25 9.96 10.50
C ASN A 64 0.92 10.50 9.64
N LEU A 65 0.79 11.70 9.07
CA LEU A 65 1.90 12.31 8.34
C LEU A 65 2.83 13.02 9.35
N PRO A 66 4.15 12.99 9.13
CA PRO A 66 5.08 13.75 9.96
C PRO A 66 4.69 15.24 9.92
N THR A 67 4.64 15.86 11.10
CA THR A 67 4.41 17.30 11.20
C THR A 67 5.66 18.00 10.71
N VAL A 68 5.53 18.81 9.66
CA VAL A 68 6.65 19.58 9.10
C VAL A 68 6.77 20.87 9.90
N SER A 69 7.94 21.12 10.49
CA SER A 69 8.23 22.35 11.24
C SER A 69 8.75 23.46 10.33
N LEU A 70 8.75 24.70 10.82
CA LEU A 70 9.35 25.83 10.12
C LEU A 70 10.87 25.64 9.90
N ALA A 71 11.55 24.93 10.79
CA ALA A 71 12.96 24.63 10.64
C ALA A 71 13.20 23.68 9.45
N ASP A 72 12.35 22.67 9.29
CA ASP A 72 12.41 21.72 8.17
C ASP A 72 12.16 22.43 6.83
N ILE A 73 11.20 23.37 6.81
CA ILE A 73 10.90 24.17 5.62
C ILE A 73 12.10 25.05 5.24
N LYS A 74 12.72 25.74 6.21
CA LYS A 74 13.91 26.57 5.96
C LYS A 74 15.10 25.75 5.48
N ALA A 75 15.33 24.59 6.08
CA ALA A 75 16.39 23.68 5.67
C ALA A 75 16.17 23.18 4.23
N ALA A 76 14.95 22.79 3.88
CA ALA A 76 14.62 22.33 2.52
C ALA A 76 14.70 23.44 1.46
N LEU A 77 14.45 24.69 1.86
CA LEU A 77 14.54 25.86 0.97
C LEU A 77 15.95 26.46 0.90
N ALA A 78 16.89 26.02 1.73
CA ALA A 78 18.26 26.55 1.76
C ALA A 78 19.04 26.28 0.45
N ASP A 79 18.66 25.23 -0.28
CA ASP A 79 19.27 24.85 -1.55
C ASP A 79 18.70 25.61 -2.76
N PHE A 80 17.67 26.44 -2.56
CA PHE A 80 17.07 27.25 -3.62
C PHE A 80 17.56 28.71 -3.52
N PRO A 81 18.20 29.27 -4.57
CA PRO A 81 18.73 30.63 -4.57
C PRO A 81 17.65 31.71 -4.52
#